data_AF-W6L0V0-F1
#
_entry.id   AF-W6L0V0-F1
#
_cell.length_a   1.000
_cell.length_b   1.000
_cell.length_c   1.000
_cell.angle_alpha   90.00
_cell.angle_beta   90.00
_cell.angle_gamma   90.00
#
_symmetry.space_group_name_H-M   'P 1'
#
loop_
_entity.id
_entity.type
_entity.pdbx_description
1 polymer ?
#
loop_
_entity_poly.entity_id
_entity_poly.type
_entity_poly.pdbx_seq_one_letter_code
_entity_poly.pdbx_strand_id
1 'polypeptide(L)'
;MSEEEPMNPNPTSTSTSNETKQPVVILVIGMAGTGKTTLVHTLQNYALEKGIRSYFINLDPAVASVPYRANIDIRDTVNYKEVMNGYQLGPNGAIMTSLNLFATKFNQVVTLLEKKEALEWVIVDTPGQIEVFTWSASGQLISESLAAVFPTIVLFVADTTRCINPSTFVSTMLYSSGIMLKQQLPLLLVFNKTDVVSADLVISWMRDNDALQEAVDLGPSGSVAGMSQDGCGGDDNVTIGGLGSRGGSYASTLARSMSLFLHEFYENIPYAAVSAFTGAGLNQLEAAIARGKTQALVENQRVREVEIQKRKEVNEANMASHLEAFQRDLQKKDDF
;
A
#
# COMPACT_ATOMS: atom_id res chain seq x y z
N MET A 1 0.73 39.56 -64.98
CA MET A 1 -0.04 39.98 -63.78
C MET A 1 -0.90 38.80 -63.41
N SER A 2 -0.32 37.89 -62.65
CA SER A 2 -0.91 36.68 -62.12
C SER A 2 -1.34 36.99 -60.69
N GLU A 3 -2.64 36.98 -60.45
CA GLU A 3 -3.25 37.26 -59.15
C GLU A 3 -2.98 36.11 -58.17
N GLU A 4 -2.40 36.43 -57.03
CA GLU A 4 -2.12 35.52 -55.91
C GLU A 4 -3.40 35.28 -55.09
N GLU A 5 -3.78 34.02 -54.92
CA GLU A 5 -4.76 33.58 -53.92
C GLU A 5 -4.13 33.63 -52.51
N PRO A 6 -4.84 34.11 -51.48
CA PRO A 6 -4.34 34.05 -50.11
C PRO A 6 -4.48 32.64 -49.52
N MET A 7 -3.34 32.08 -49.10
CA MET A 7 -3.22 30.83 -48.35
C MET A 7 -4.12 30.81 -47.10
N ASN A 8 -4.98 29.79 -47.04
CA ASN A 8 -5.77 29.41 -45.88
C ASN A 8 -4.86 28.81 -44.80
N PRO A 9 -4.89 29.25 -43.53
CA PRO A 9 -4.11 28.62 -42.47
C PRO A 9 -4.73 27.27 -42.11
N ASN A 10 -3.97 26.19 -42.36
CA ASN A 10 -4.27 24.85 -41.85
C ASN A 10 -4.63 24.92 -40.36
N PRO A 11 -5.75 24.33 -39.91
CA PRO A 11 -5.93 24.05 -38.50
C PRO A 11 -4.90 22.98 -38.13
N THR A 12 -3.85 23.41 -37.43
CA THR A 12 -2.88 22.56 -36.76
C THR A 12 -3.65 21.49 -36.00
N SER A 13 -3.60 20.26 -36.51
CA SER A 13 -4.06 19.08 -35.82
C SER A 13 -3.31 19.02 -34.49
N THR A 14 -3.97 19.40 -33.41
CA THR A 14 -3.56 19.04 -32.06
C THR A 14 -3.61 17.53 -31.99
N SER A 15 -2.47 16.90 -32.28
CA SER A 15 -2.20 15.52 -31.95
C SER A 15 -2.20 15.41 -30.43
N THR A 16 -3.39 15.29 -29.83
CA THR A 16 -3.54 14.71 -28.50
C THR A 16 -2.96 13.32 -28.59
N SER A 17 -1.73 13.15 -28.11
CA SER A 17 -1.15 11.86 -27.83
C SER A 17 -2.11 11.13 -26.90
N ASN A 18 -2.87 10.17 -27.44
CA ASN A 18 -3.54 9.15 -26.64
C ASN A 18 -2.45 8.27 -26.03
N GLU A 19 -1.75 8.80 -25.02
CA GLU A 19 -1.06 7.96 -24.05
C GLU A 19 -2.15 7.08 -23.45
N THR A 20 -2.03 5.77 -23.66
CA THR A 20 -2.89 4.77 -23.05
C THR A 20 -2.78 4.93 -21.54
N LYS A 21 -3.72 5.68 -20.94
CA LYS A 21 -3.80 5.87 -19.49
C LYS A 21 -3.92 4.50 -18.84
N GLN A 22 -2.82 4.03 -18.27
CA GLN A 22 -2.81 2.77 -17.51
C GLN A 22 -3.60 2.96 -16.21
N PRO A 23 -4.45 1.99 -15.83
CA PRO A 23 -5.11 2.03 -14.53
C PRO A 23 -4.09 1.96 -13.40
N VAL A 24 -4.38 2.61 -12.28
CA VAL A 24 -3.63 2.41 -11.03
C VAL A 24 -4.31 1.29 -10.23
N VAL A 25 -3.52 0.34 -9.76
CA VAL A 25 -3.96 -0.72 -8.85
C VAL A 25 -3.72 -0.26 -7.42
N ILE A 26 -4.75 -0.32 -6.59
CA ILE A 26 -4.75 0.12 -5.20
C ILE A 26 -4.98 -1.12 -4.34
N LEU A 27 -3.91 -1.64 -3.74
CA LEU A 27 -3.95 -2.75 -2.80
C LEU A 27 -4.30 -2.22 -1.41
N VAL A 28 -5.54 -2.43 -0.96
CA VAL A 28 -6.01 -1.95 0.34
C VAL A 28 -5.58 -2.93 1.43
N ILE A 29 -4.62 -2.50 2.25
CA ILE A 29 -4.01 -3.30 3.31
C ILE A 29 -4.18 -2.57 4.65
N GLY A 30 -4.33 -3.30 5.74
CA GLY A 30 -4.49 -2.72 7.07
C GLY A 30 -4.87 -3.77 8.10
N MET A 31 -4.72 -3.46 9.38
CA MET A 31 -5.10 -4.39 10.46
C MET A 31 -6.61 -4.69 10.45
N ALA A 32 -7.01 -5.76 11.13
CA ALA A 32 -8.43 -6.03 11.34
C ALA A 32 -9.11 -4.88 12.10
N GLY A 33 -10.31 -4.48 11.67
CA GLY A 33 -11.07 -3.40 12.32
C GLY A 33 -10.65 -1.97 11.97
N THR A 34 -9.66 -1.75 11.08
CA THR A 34 -9.28 -0.40 10.62
C THR A 34 -10.26 0.18 9.58
N GLY A 35 -11.20 -0.64 9.08
CA GLY A 35 -12.26 -0.19 8.16
C GLY A 35 -11.95 -0.33 6.68
N LYS A 36 -11.09 -1.28 6.27
CA LYS A 36 -10.72 -1.55 4.86
C LYS A 36 -11.94 -1.69 3.94
N THR A 37 -12.80 -2.66 4.21
CA THR A 37 -14.01 -2.94 3.41
C THR A 37 -14.98 -1.76 3.39
N THR A 38 -15.10 -1.03 4.50
CA THR A 38 -15.91 0.20 4.57
C THR A 38 -15.32 1.31 3.68
N LEU A 39 -14.00 1.49 3.71
CA LEU A 39 -13.31 2.45 2.86
C LEU A 39 -13.48 2.10 1.37
N VAL A 40 -13.38 0.82 1.02
CA VAL A 40 -13.60 0.34 -0.36
C VAL A 40 -15.03 0.63 -0.84
N HIS A 41 -16.03 0.41 0.01
CA HIS A 41 -17.42 0.75 -0.30
C HIS A 41 -17.61 2.26 -0.54
N THR A 42 -17.03 3.08 0.33
CA THR A 42 -17.14 4.55 0.20
C THR A 42 -16.36 5.07 -1.01
N LEU A 43 -15.20 4.47 -1.33
CA LEU A 43 -14.46 4.75 -2.56
C LEU A 43 -15.25 4.36 -3.83
N GLN A 44 -16.05 3.30 -3.79
CA GLN A 44 -16.92 2.92 -4.91
C GLN A 44 -17.97 3.99 -5.19
N ASN A 45 -18.61 4.52 -4.16
CA ASN A 45 -19.61 5.58 -4.31
C ASN A 45 -18.96 6.87 -4.84
N TYR A 46 -17.80 7.26 -4.28
CA TYR A 46 -17.05 8.42 -4.74
C TYR A 46 -16.61 8.30 -6.21
N ALA A 47 -16.10 7.13 -6.61
CA ALA A 47 -15.70 6.89 -7.99
C ALA A 47 -16.90 6.97 -8.95
N LEU A 48 -18.06 6.46 -8.54
CA LEU A 48 -19.31 6.54 -9.31
C LEU A 48 -19.77 8.00 -9.47
N GLU A 49 -19.73 8.80 -8.42
CA GLU A 49 -20.09 10.22 -8.43
C GLU A 49 -19.17 11.06 -9.34
N LYS A 50 -17.87 10.75 -9.35
CA LYS A 50 -16.88 11.42 -10.19
C LYS A 50 -16.82 10.89 -11.63
N GLY A 51 -17.55 9.82 -11.94
CA GLY A 51 -17.49 9.15 -13.25
C GLY A 51 -16.17 8.41 -13.50
N ILE A 52 -15.40 8.11 -12.45
CA ILE A 52 -14.14 7.38 -12.52
C ILE A 52 -14.44 5.91 -12.77
N ARG A 53 -13.96 5.39 -13.89
CA ARG A 53 -14.17 3.97 -14.24
C ARG A 53 -13.25 3.11 -13.40
N SER A 54 -13.86 2.42 -12.44
CA SER A 54 -13.16 1.64 -11.42
C SER A 54 -13.57 0.16 -11.46
N TYR A 55 -12.65 -0.70 -11.04
CA TYR A 55 -12.83 -2.14 -10.98
C TYR A 55 -12.53 -2.63 -9.56
N PHE A 56 -13.43 -3.40 -8.96
CA PHE A 56 -13.34 -3.83 -7.56
C PHE A 56 -13.11 -5.34 -7.46
N ILE A 57 -12.08 -5.73 -6.71
CA ILE A 57 -11.69 -7.12 -6.48
C ILE A 57 -11.73 -7.39 -4.98
N ASN A 58 -12.53 -8.37 -4.55
CA ASN A 58 -12.53 -8.86 -3.18
C ASN A 58 -11.63 -10.10 -3.05
N LEU A 59 -10.61 -10.02 -2.20
CA LEU A 59 -9.74 -11.15 -1.83
C LEU A 59 -9.98 -11.66 -0.41
N ASP A 60 -10.97 -11.15 0.34
CA ASP A 60 -11.33 -11.69 1.65
C ASP A 60 -12.35 -12.85 1.50
N PRO A 61 -11.96 -14.11 1.78
CA PRO A 61 -12.87 -15.24 1.72
C PRO A 61 -13.75 -15.37 2.97
N ALA A 62 -13.39 -14.73 4.09
CA ALA A 62 -14.05 -14.87 5.38
C ALA A 62 -15.17 -13.83 5.61
N VAL A 63 -15.31 -12.84 4.72
CA VAL A 63 -16.35 -11.82 4.80
C VAL A 63 -17.75 -12.41 4.52
N ALA A 64 -18.69 -12.17 5.45
CA ALA A 64 -20.06 -12.70 5.34
C ALA A 64 -20.82 -12.07 4.16
N SER A 65 -20.79 -10.75 4.05
CA SER A 65 -21.43 -9.98 2.98
C SER A 65 -20.55 -8.81 2.60
N VAL A 66 -20.22 -8.70 1.32
CA VAL A 66 -19.49 -7.54 0.78
C VAL A 66 -20.51 -6.41 0.58
N PRO A 67 -20.34 -5.23 1.22
CA PRO A 67 -21.31 -4.14 1.15
C PRO A 67 -21.27 -3.37 -0.18
N TYR A 68 -20.30 -3.66 -1.05
CA TYR A 68 -20.10 -3.04 -2.36
C TYR A 68 -20.22 -4.07 -3.49
N ARG A 69 -20.37 -3.59 -4.73
CA ARG A 69 -20.40 -4.46 -5.90
C ARG A 69 -18.98 -4.85 -6.31
N ALA A 70 -18.52 -6.04 -5.93
CA ALA A 70 -17.27 -6.61 -6.41
C ALA A 70 -17.44 -7.12 -7.85
N ASN A 71 -16.46 -6.84 -8.72
CA ASN A 71 -16.42 -7.39 -10.07
C ASN A 71 -15.81 -8.80 -10.09
N ILE A 72 -14.85 -9.04 -9.19
CA ILE A 72 -14.25 -10.35 -8.93
C ILE A 72 -14.33 -10.59 -7.44
N ASP A 73 -14.91 -11.71 -7.05
CA ASP A 73 -14.99 -12.14 -5.66
C ASP A 73 -14.32 -13.51 -5.51
N ILE A 74 -13.34 -13.60 -4.59
CA ILE A 74 -12.69 -14.87 -4.25
C ILE A 74 -13.70 -15.94 -3.82
N ARG A 75 -14.83 -15.54 -3.23
CA ARG A 75 -15.87 -16.43 -2.72
C ARG A 75 -16.62 -17.18 -3.84
N ASP A 76 -16.62 -16.65 -5.07
CA ASP A 76 -17.19 -17.33 -6.24
C ASP A 76 -16.31 -18.49 -6.72
N THR A 77 -15.01 -18.42 -6.43
CA THR A 77 -14.02 -19.42 -6.86
C THR A 77 -13.74 -20.45 -5.76
N VAL A 78 -13.75 -20.01 -4.50
CA VAL A 78 -13.37 -20.84 -3.36
C VAL A 78 -14.38 -20.68 -2.23
N ASN A 79 -15.02 -21.78 -1.85
CA ASN A 79 -15.92 -21.81 -0.70
C ASN A 79 -15.12 -21.95 0.61
N TYR A 80 -15.03 -20.86 1.37
CA TYR A 80 -14.31 -20.79 2.65
C TYR A 80 -14.70 -21.90 3.63
N LYS A 81 -15.99 -22.21 3.75
CA LYS A 81 -16.49 -23.23 4.70
C LYS A 81 -16.10 -24.64 4.28
N GLU A 82 -16.13 -24.92 2.98
CA GLU A 82 -15.71 -26.21 2.44
C GLU A 82 -14.21 -26.42 2.59
N VAL A 83 -13.41 -25.36 2.37
CA VAL A 83 -11.95 -25.42 2.60
C VAL A 83 -11.65 -25.71 4.07
N MET A 84 -12.37 -25.06 4.99
CA MET A 84 -12.19 -25.26 6.43
C MET A 84 -12.51 -26.72 6.83
N ASN A 85 -13.64 -27.26 6.38
CA ASN A 85 -14.06 -28.62 6.73
C ASN A 85 -13.25 -29.70 5.98
N GLY A 86 -12.97 -29.50 4.70
CA GLY A 86 -12.29 -30.46 3.85
C GLY A 86 -10.81 -30.65 4.20
N TYR A 87 -10.13 -29.56 4.56
CA TYR A 87 -8.72 -29.60 4.96
C TYR A 87 -8.53 -29.61 6.49
N GLN A 88 -9.61 -29.63 7.28
CA GLN A 88 -9.58 -29.59 8.76
C GLN A 88 -8.74 -28.43 9.30
N LEU A 89 -8.88 -27.25 8.68
CA LEU A 89 -8.09 -26.08 9.01
C LEU A 89 -8.80 -25.17 10.01
N GLY A 90 -8.03 -24.47 10.83
CA GLY A 90 -8.55 -23.32 11.59
C GLY A 90 -8.84 -22.11 10.68
N PRO A 91 -9.48 -21.06 11.19
CA PRO A 91 -9.93 -19.92 10.39
C PRO A 91 -8.82 -19.25 9.56
N ASN A 92 -7.64 -18.99 10.15
CA ASN A 92 -6.51 -18.38 9.45
C ASN A 92 -5.90 -19.31 8.39
N GLY A 93 -5.84 -20.62 8.67
CA GLY A 93 -5.37 -21.62 7.72
C GLY A 93 -6.30 -21.73 6.51
N ALA A 94 -7.62 -21.66 6.73
CA ALA A 94 -8.59 -21.66 5.65
C ALA A 94 -8.48 -20.41 4.76
N ILE A 95 -8.21 -19.23 5.33
CA ILE A 95 -7.96 -18.00 4.53
C ILE A 95 -6.69 -18.17 3.67
N MET A 96 -5.59 -18.62 4.27
CA MET A 96 -4.32 -18.87 3.56
C MET A 96 -4.51 -19.85 2.39
N THR A 97 -5.15 -20.99 2.64
CA THR A 97 -5.42 -21.99 1.61
C THR A 97 -6.33 -21.45 0.52
N SER A 98 -7.33 -20.64 0.87
CA SER A 98 -8.20 -20.00 -0.12
C SER A 98 -7.43 -19.03 -1.02
N LEU A 99 -6.52 -18.22 -0.45
CA LEU A 99 -5.63 -17.37 -1.23
C LEU A 99 -4.69 -18.17 -2.13
N ASN A 100 -4.14 -19.28 -1.63
CA ASN A 100 -3.25 -20.15 -2.42
C ASN A 100 -3.98 -20.72 -3.65
N LEU A 101 -5.22 -21.20 -3.46
CA LEU A 101 -6.05 -21.69 -4.56
C LEU A 101 -6.36 -20.57 -5.56
N PHE A 102 -6.71 -19.38 -5.07
CA PHE A 102 -7.00 -18.24 -5.92
C PHE A 102 -5.77 -17.74 -6.71
N ALA A 103 -4.59 -17.75 -6.10
CA ALA A 103 -3.33 -17.36 -6.72
C ALA A 103 -3.03 -18.16 -7.99
N THR A 104 -3.39 -19.46 -8.04
CA THR A 104 -3.19 -20.30 -9.24
C THR A 104 -3.97 -19.82 -10.47
N LYS A 105 -5.09 -19.11 -10.25
CA LYS A 105 -5.95 -18.56 -11.32
C LYS A 105 -5.72 -17.07 -11.54
N PHE A 106 -4.82 -16.45 -10.78
CA PHE A 106 -4.66 -15.00 -10.77
C PHE A 106 -4.17 -14.43 -12.11
N ASN A 107 -3.39 -15.20 -12.87
CA ASN A 107 -3.01 -14.83 -14.24
C ASN A 107 -4.23 -14.60 -15.16
N GLN A 108 -5.32 -15.34 -14.97
CA GLN A 108 -6.56 -15.12 -15.71
C GLN A 108 -7.19 -13.78 -15.34
N VAL A 109 -7.12 -13.40 -14.06
CA VAL A 109 -7.60 -12.10 -13.56
C VAL A 109 -6.80 -10.96 -14.20
N VAL A 110 -5.47 -11.05 -14.22
CA VAL A 110 -4.61 -10.05 -14.88
C VAL A 110 -4.96 -9.92 -16.36
N THR A 111 -5.11 -11.04 -17.08
CA THR A 111 -5.51 -11.04 -18.49
C THR A 111 -6.90 -10.40 -18.71
N LEU A 112 -7.84 -10.61 -17.78
CA LEU A 112 -9.15 -9.98 -17.84
C LEU A 112 -9.06 -8.46 -17.64
N LEU A 113 -8.19 -8.00 -16.75
CA LEU A 113 -7.95 -6.57 -16.50
C LEU A 113 -7.30 -5.88 -17.71
N GLU A 114 -6.33 -6.53 -18.36
CA GLU A 114 -5.67 -6.00 -19.56
C GLU A 114 -6.63 -5.79 -20.73
N LYS A 115 -7.64 -6.65 -20.87
CA LYS A 115 -8.66 -6.53 -21.92
C LYS A 115 -9.64 -5.37 -21.69
N LYS A 116 -9.64 -4.75 -20.51
CA LYS A 116 -10.55 -3.66 -20.18
C LYS A 116 -9.91 -2.32 -20.52
N GLU A 117 -10.43 -1.67 -21.54
CA GLU A 117 -9.97 -0.35 -21.94
C GLU A 117 -10.47 0.74 -20.99
N ALA A 118 -9.64 1.77 -20.81
CA ALA A 118 -9.87 3.00 -20.05
C ALA A 118 -10.45 2.80 -18.63
N LEU A 119 -9.95 1.79 -17.92
CA LEU A 119 -10.04 1.73 -16.47
C LEU A 119 -9.06 2.73 -15.88
N GLU A 120 -9.48 3.44 -14.84
CA GLU A 120 -8.62 4.37 -14.12
C GLU A 120 -8.13 3.76 -12.81
N TRP A 121 -9.02 3.12 -12.05
CA TRP A 121 -8.70 2.50 -10.76
C TRP A 121 -9.05 1.01 -10.74
N VAL A 122 -8.17 0.21 -10.14
CA VAL A 122 -8.45 -1.17 -9.75
C VAL A 122 -8.24 -1.25 -8.25
N ILE A 123 -9.29 -1.47 -7.49
CA ILE A 123 -9.25 -1.52 -6.03
C ILE A 123 -9.31 -2.97 -5.59
N VAL A 124 -8.35 -3.38 -4.77
CA VAL A 124 -8.25 -4.75 -4.25
C VAL A 124 -8.44 -4.71 -2.74
N ASP A 125 -9.54 -5.29 -2.26
CA ASP A 125 -9.82 -5.46 -0.83
C ASP A 125 -9.13 -6.75 -0.34
N THR A 126 -8.27 -6.64 0.67
CA THR A 126 -7.49 -7.76 1.20
C THR A 126 -8.10 -8.30 2.49
N PRO A 127 -7.79 -9.57 2.86
CA PRO A 127 -8.31 -10.17 4.09
C PRO A 127 -8.11 -9.31 5.35
N GLY A 128 -9.06 -9.44 6.28
CA GLY A 128 -8.99 -8.79 7.59
C GLY A 128 -7.64 -8.95 8.30
N GLN A 129 -7.09 -10.16 8.25
CA GLN A 129 -5.78 -10.52 8.81
C GLN A 129 -4.66 -10.20 7.84
N ILE A 130 -4.04 -9.04 8.04
CA ILE A 130 -2.95 -8.51 7.21
C ILE A 130 -1.81 -9.50 6.99
N GLU A 131 -1.47 -10.30 8.00
CA GLU A 131 -0.34 -11.23 7.94
C GLU A 131 -0.55 -12.34 6.90
N VAL A 132 -1.79 -12.78 6.73
CA VAL A 132 -2.16 -13.82 5.77
C VAL A 132 -1.94 -13.35 4.33
N PHE A 133 -2.01 -12.04 4.07
CA PHE A 133 -1.73 -11.48 2.75
C PHE A 133 -0.27 -11.06 2.61
N THR A 134 0.28 -10.27 3.55
CA THR A 134 1.62 -9.68 3.40
C THR A 134 2.76 -10.65 3.66
N TRP A 135 2.54 -11.72 4.43
CA TRP A 135 3.56 -12.73 4.72
C TRP A 135 3.39 -14.04 3.97
N SER A 136 2.31 -14.22 3.21
CA SER A 136 2.14 -15.40 2.37
C SER A 136 2.81 -15.25 1.01
N ALA A 137 3.33 -16.38 0.50
CA ALA A 137 3.84 -16.45 -0.86
C ALA A 137 2.76 -16.10 -1.90
N SER A 138 1.50 -16.47 -1.63
CA SER A 138 0.38 -16.19 -2.53
C SER A 138 0.01 -14.72 -2.60
N GLY A 139 0.02 -13.99 -1.47
CA GLY A 139 -0.21 -12.55 -1.48
C GLY A 139 0.93 -11.78 -2.15
N GLN A 140 2.17 -12.23 -1.96
CA GLN A 140 3.33 -11.70 -2.68
C GLN A 140 3.20 -11.94 -4.20
N LEU A 141 2.89 -13.17 -4.62
CA LEU A 141 2.71 -13.50 -6.04
C LEU A 141 1.60 -12.67 -6.69
N ILE A 142 0.47 -12.49 -5.99
CA ILE A 142 -0.64 -11.63 -6.46
C ILE A 142 -0.17 -10.19 -6.65
N SER A 143 0.56 -9.64 -5.66
CA SER A 143 1.02 -8.26 -5.69
C SER A 143 2.07 -8.03 -6.79
N GLU A 144 3.03 -8.94 -6.94
CA GLU A 144 4.04 -8.92 -7.99
C GLU A 144 3.42 -9.06 -9.40
N SER A 145 2.43 -9.96 -9.55
CA SER A 145 1.73 -10.14 -10.82
C SER A 145 0.98 -8.88 -11.26
N LEU A 146 0.39 -8.14 -10.31
CA LEU A 146 -0.25 -6.85 -10.58
C LEU A 146 0.78 -5.78 -10.91
N ALA A 147 1.86 -5.69 -10.13
CA ALA A 147 2.91 -4.69 -10.28
C ALA A 147 3.68 -4.81 -11.61
N ALA A 148 3.85 -6.04 -12.11
CA ALA A 148 4.50 -6.30 -13.39
C ALA A 148 3.77 -5.65 -14.58
N VAL A 149 2.44 -5.62 -14.54
CA VAL A 149 1.60 -5.11 -15.63
C VAL A 149 1.18 -3.66 -15.39
N PHE A 150 0.69 -3.36 -14.19
CA PHE A 150 0.05 -2.09 -13.85
C PHE A 150 0.82 -1.34 -12.74
N PRO A 151 0.80 0.01 -12.75
CA PRO A 151 1.24 0.81 -11.62
C PRO A 151 0.46 0.44 -10.36
N THR A 152 1.13 -0.18 -9.40
CA THR A 152 0.50 -0.72 -8.19
C THR A 152 0.98 0.04 -6.96
N ILE A 153 0.04 0.47 -6.12
CA ILE A 153 0.31 1.14 -4.85
C ILE A 153 -0.31 0.36 -3.69
N VAL A 154 0.36 0.39 -2.54
CA VAL A 154 -0.16 -0.20 -1.30
C VAL A 154 -0.80 0.89 -0.47
N LEU A 155 -2.12 0.79 -0.29
CA LEU A 155 -2.89 1.68 0.56
C LEU A 155 -2.95 1.10 1.97
N PHE A 156 -2.14 1.62 2.88
CA PHE A 156 -2.11 1.16 4.26
C PHE A 156 -3.09 1.96 5.13
N VAL A 157 -4.16 1.30 5.56
CA VAL A 157 -5.24 1.88 6.36
C VAL A 157 -4.94 1.70 7.85
N ALA A 158 -4.58 2.80 8.50
CA ALA A 158 -4.37 2.93 9.93
C ALA A 158 -5.62 3.45 10.64
N ASP A 159 -5.85 2.98 11.87
CA ASP A 159 -6.92 3.49 12.72
C ASP A 159 -6.42 4.71 13.52
N THR A 160 -6.94 5.89 13.20
CA THR A 160 -6.54 7.15 13.85
C THR A 160 -6.79 7.12 15.35
N THR A 161 -7.90 6.52 15.80
CA THR A 161 -8.29 6.48 17.22
C THR A 161 -7.27 5.73 18.09
N ARG A 162 -6.61 4.72 17.50
CA ARG A 162 -5.56 3.95 18.17
C ARG A 162 -4.20 4.62 18.07
N CYS A 163 -3.97 5.35 16.98
CA CYS A 163 -2.71 6.07 16.73
C CYS A 163 -2.54 7.32 17.58
N ILE A 164 -3.53 7.76 18.36
CA ILE A 164 -3.36 8.83 19.36
C ILE A 164 -2.37 8.41 20.45
N ASN A 165 -2.21 7.11 20.70
CA ASN A 165 -1.20 6.63 21.64
C ASN A 165 0.16 6.58 20.92
N PRO A 166 1.19 7.35 21.35
CA PRO A 166 2.48 7.44 20.65
C PRO A 166 3.15 6.08 20.44
N SER A 167 3.12 5.20 21.44
CA SER A 167 3.69 3.84 21.33
C SER A 167 2.96 2.98 20.28
N THR A 168 1.64 3.15 20.15
CA THR A 168 0.84 2.44 19.14
C THR A 168 1.09 3.02 17.75
N PHE A 169 1.23 4.35 17.66
CA PHE A 169 1.60 5.04 16.42
C PHE A 169 2.96 4.57 15.90
N VAL A 170 4.02 4.64 16.72
CA VAL A 170 5.37 4.18 16.35
C VAL A 170 5.35 2.74 15.88
N SER A 171 4.64 1.87 16.61
CA SER A 171 4.52 0.44 16.26
C SER A 171 3.76 0.23 14.93
N THR A 172 2.68 0.98 14.70
CA THR A 172 1.90 0.92 13.45
C THR A 172 2.71 1.42 12.26
N MET A 173 3.47 2.51 12.44
CA MET A 173 4.33 3.08 11.41
C MET A 173 5.54 2.20 11.09
N LEU A 174 6.15 1.56 12.08
CA LEU A 174 7.20 0.56 11.85
C LEU A 174 6.65 -0.67 11.13
N TYR A 175 5.41 -1.06 11.43
CA TYR A 175 4.78 -2.18 10.73
C TYR A 175 4.52 -1.85 9.26
N SER A 176 4.02 -0.64 8.95
CA SER A 176 3.81 -0.22 7.57
C SER A 176 5.11 -0.02 6.79
N SER A 177 6.19 0.45 7.44
CA SER A 177 7.50 0.53 6.78
C SER A 177 8.06 -0.85 6.44
N GLY A 178 7.88 -1.84 7.34
CA GLY A 178 8.21 -3.23 7.08
C GLY A 178 7.46 -3.81 5.88
N ILE A 179 6.17 -3.47 5.73
CA ILE A 179 5.36 -3.91 4.57
C ILE A 179 5.88 -3.29 3.28
N MET A 180 6.20 -1.99 3.27
CA MET A 180 6.75 -1.31 2.11
C MET A 180 8.07 -1.94 1.65
N LEU A 181 9.00 -2.19 2.60
CA LEU A 181 10.28 -2.83 2.30
C LEU A 181 10.12 -4.26 1.78
N LYS A 182 9.13 -4.99 2.31
CA LYS A 182 8.87 -6.37 1.89
C LYS A 182 8.20 -6.46 0.52
N GLN A 183 7.19 -5.63 0.27
CA GLN A 183 6.43 -5.64 -0.99
C GLN A 183 7.16 -4.91 -2.11
N GLN A 184 8.10 -4.02 -1.79
CA GLN A 184 8.81 -3.17 -2.76
C GLN A 184 7.86 -2.33 -3.63
N LEU A 185 6.72 -1.94 -3.07
CA LEU A 185 5.70 -1.12 -3.72
C LEU A 185 5.58 0.23 -3.01
N PRO A 186 5.25 1.32 -3.74
CA PRO A 186 4.98 2.60 -3.12
C PRO A 186 3.85 2.50 -2.10
N LEU A 187 4.13 2.96 -0.89
CA LEU A 187 3.19 2.98 0.22
C LEU A 187 2.46 4.32 0.26
N LEU A 188 1.13 4.27 0.46
CA LEU A 188 0.30 5.43 0.76
C LEU A 188 -0.39 5.18 2.10
N LEU A 189 -0.16 6.07 3.07
CA LEU A 189 -0.76 5.98 4.39
C LEU A 189 -2.14 6.62 4.43
N VAL A 190 -3.12 5.90 4.99
CA VAL A 190 -4.47 6.42 5.20
C VAL A 190 -4.83 6.35 6.67
N PHE A 191 -5.04 7.51 7.28
CA PHE A 191 -5.60 7.63 8.62
C PHE A 191 -7.12 7.61 8.52
N ASN A 192 -7.73 6.49 8.87
CA ASN A 192 -9.19 6.31 8.83
C ASN A 192 -9.85 6.69 10.16
N LYS A 193 -11.18 6.87 10.14
CA LYS A 193 -12.03 7.24 11.29
C LYS A 193 -11.79 8.66 11.79
N THR A 194 -11.53 9.58 10.86
CA THR A 194 -11.35 11.01 11.20
C THR A 194 -12.62 11.69 11.70
N ASP A 195 -13.77 11.05 11.53
CA ASP A 195 -15.05 11.45 12.14
C ASP A 195 -15.06 11.32 13.67
N VAL A 196 -14.23 10.42 14.22
CA VAL A 196 -14.12 10.22 15.67
C VAL A 196 -13.01 11.10 16.25
N VAL A 197 -11.84 11.11 15.62
CA VAL A 197 -10.66 11.87 16.08
C VAL A 197 -9.91 12.48 14.91
N SER A 198 -9.51 13.75 15.03
CA SER A 198 -8.72 14.42 13.99
C SER A 198 -7.33 13.78 13.83
N ALA A 199 -6.86 13.71 12.58
CA ALA A 199 -5.55 13.16 12.27
C ALA A 199 -4.40 14.17 12.47
N ASP A 200 -4.69 15.43 12.82
CA ASP A 200 -3.71 16.52 12.86
C ASP A 200 -2.55 16.25 13.82
N LEU A 201 -2.84 15.69 15.00
CA LEU A 201 -1.82 15.30 15.97
C LEU A 201 -0.88 14.25 15.40
N VAL A 202 -1.43 13.22 14.74
CA VAL A 202 -0.65 12.12 14.17
C VAL A 202 0.19 12.61 12.98
N ILE A 203 -0.38 13.51 12.16
CA ILE A 203 0.34 14.17 11.07
C ILE A 203 1.47 15.04 11.62
N SER A 204 1.25 15.74 12.75
CA SER A 204 2.30 16.53 13.40
C SER A 204 3.49 15.66 13.80
N TRP A 205 3.24 14.46 14.34
CA TRP A 205 4.29 13.50 14.70
C TRP A 205 5.02 12.88 13.51
N MET A 206 4.42 12.84 12.33
CA MET A 206 5.12 12.41 11.12
C MET A 206 6.09 13.49 10.61
N ARG A 207 5.69 14.76 10.73
CA ARG A 207 6.42 15.90 10.18
C ARG A 207 7.45 16.48 11.14
N ASP A 208 7.21 16.35 12.44
CA ASP A 208 8.04 16.91 13.49
C ASP A 208 8.57 15.79 14.40
N ASN A 209 9.90 15.62 14.37
CA ASN A 209 10.59 14.63 15.17
C ASN A 209 10.50 14.94 16.68
N ASP A 210 10.62 16.23 17.05
CA ASP A 210 10.64 16.66 18.43
C ASP A 210 9.28 16.43 19.09
N ALA A 211 8.19 16.71 18.34
CA ALA A 211 6.83 16.49 18.80
C ALA A 211 6.54 15.00 19.11
N LEU A 212 7.04 14.08 18.28
CA LEU A 212 6.88 12.64 18.54
C LEU A 212 7.73 12.19 19.73
N GLN A 213 8.96 12.69 19.83
CA GLN A 213 9.86 12.34 20.93
C GLN A 213 9.31 12.81 22.27
N GLU A 214 8.81 14.05 22.35
CA GLU A 214 8.16 14.58 23.54
C GLU A 214 6.93 13.75 23.94
N ALA A 215 6.09 13.40 22.96
CA ALA A 215 4.90 12.59 23.21
C ALA A 215 5.24 11.17 23.72
N VAL A 216 6.32 10.57 23.22
CA VAL A 216 6.83 9.27 23.69
C VAL A 216 7.41 9.37 25.10
N ASP A 217 8.13 10.46 25.41
CA ASP A 217 8.78 10.68 26.70
C ASP A 217 7.74 10.98 27.81
N LEU A 218 6.63 11.66 27.48
CA LEU A 218 5.52 11.93 28.41
C LEU A 218 4.66 10.69 28.73
N GLY A 219 4.71 9.67 27.88
CA GLY A 219 3.96 8.42 28.04
C GLY A 219 2.42 8.60 27.98
N PRO A 220 1.65 7.49 28.09
CA PRO A 220 0.18 7.52 28.01
C PRO A 220 -0.51 8.26 29.18
N SER A 221 0.25 8.72 30.18
CA SER A 221 -0.27 9.46 31.34
C SER A 221 -0.27 10.99 31.15
N GLY A 222 0.28 11.50 30.04
CA GLY A 222 0.40 12.94 29.78
C GLY A 222 -0.78 13.60 29.07
N SER A 223 -1.77 12.84 28.60
CA SER A 223 -2.82 13.37 27.71
C SER A 223 -4.16 13.67 28.39
N VAL A 224 -4.20 14.07 29.67
CA VAL A 224 -5.34 14.80 30.29
C VAL A 224 -4.86 15.66 31.46
N ALA A 225 -4.07 16.70 31.22
CA ALA A 225 -3.77 17.70 32.26
C ALA A 225 -3.60 19.10 31.68
N GLY A 226 -4.61 19.52 30.91
CA GLY A 226 -4.75 20.90 30.45
C GLY A 226 -6.07 21.49 30.94
N MET A 227 -6.32 21.46 32.25
CA MET A 227 -7.36 22.26 32.93
C MET A 227 -7.20 22.16 34.46
N SER A 228 -6.57 23.21 35.03
CA SER A 228 -6.87 23.81 36.34
C SER A 228 -6.93 22.92 37.59
N GLN A 229 -5.93 23.02 38.48
CA GLN A 229 -6.19 23.28 39.90
C GLN A 229 -4.93 23.77 40.64
N ASP A 230 -4.94 25.06 40.93
CA ASP A 230 -4.25 25.63 42.09
C ASP A 230 -4.85 25.04 43.38
N GLY A 231 -4.01 24.71 44.37
CA GLY A 231 -4.42 24.71 45.79
C GLY A 231 -4.13 23.46 46.64
N CYS A 232 -3.31 23.68 47.67
CA CYS A 232 -3.45 23.16 49.05
C CYS A 232 -2.89 21.75 49.41
N GLY A 233 -1.65 21.76 49.94
CA GLY A 233 -1.21 21.27 51.26
C GLY A 233 -1.64 19.90 51.84
N GLY A 234 -0.67 19.20 52.45
CA GLY A 234 -0.89 18.18 53.48
C GLY A 234 0.01 16.95 53.36
N ASP A 235 0.81 16.73 54.41
CA ASP A 235 1.92 15.78 54.55
C ASP A 235 1.55 14.28 54.61
N ASP A 236 2.63 13.48 54.59
CA ASP A 236 2.79 12.11 55.11
C ASP A 236 2.48 10.92 54.19
N ASN A 237 3.51 10.50 53.42
CA ASN A 237 3.95 9.11 53.54
C ASN A 237 5.44 8.93 53.22
N VAL A 238 6.16 8.46 54.24
CA VAL A 238 7.55 8.02 54.21
C VAL A 238 7.75 7.03 53.06
N THR A 239 8.55 7.41 52.06
CA THR A 239 9.14 6.46 51.12
C THR A 239 10.66 6.58 51.20
N ILE A 240 11.24 5.48 51.64
CA ILE A 240 12.66 5.17 51.75
C ILE A 240 13.43 5.65 50.51
N GLY A 241 14.59 6.26 50.76
CA GLY A 241 15.41 6.91 49.75
C GLY A 241 15.89 6.00 48.61
N GLY A 242 16.25 6.67 47.52
CA GLY A 242 17.18 6.14 46.53
C GLY A 242 16.58 5.21 45.49
N LEU A 243 15.74 5.75 44.60
CA LEU A 243 15.73 5.54 43.14
C LEU A 243 14.46 6.21 42.61
N GLY A 244 14.53 7.53 42.39
CA GLY A 244 13.48 8.23 41.66
C GLY A 244 13.34 7.59 40.29
N SER A 245 12.14 7.10 39.99
CA SER A 245 11.71 6.53 38.72
C SER A 245 11.86 7.54 37.57
N ARG A 246 13.10 7.78 37.13
CA ARG A 246 13.47 8.34 35.81
C ARG A 246 13.79 7.21 34.83
N GLY A 247 13.20 6.04 35.03
CA GLY A 247 13.25 4.95 34.08
C GLY A 247 12.21 5.20 33.01
N GLY A 248 12.53 6.05 32.03
CA GLY A 248 11.91 5.88 30.72
C GLY A 248 12.05 4.40 30.36
N SER A 249 10.92 3.70 30.22
CA SER A 249 10.91 2.27 29.93
C SER A 249 11.87 1.98 28.77
N TYR A 250 12.52 0.82 28.69
CA TYR A 250 13.30 0.44 27.50
C TYR A 250 12.52 0.67 26.19
N ALA A 251 11.19 0.58 26.27
CA ALA A 251 10.27 0.93 25.18
C ALA A 251 10.34 2.41 24.76
N SER A 252 10.50 3.38 25.67
CA SER A 252 10.62 4.80 25.33
C SER A 252 11.98 5.10 24.68
N THR A 253 13.06 4.51 25.19
CA THR A 253 14.39 4.62 24.56
C THR A 253 14.38 4.02 23.15
N LEU A 254 13.77 2.85 22.96
CA LEU A 254 13.60 2.23 21.65
C LEU A 254 12.74 3.10 20.72
N ALA A 255 11.61 3.61 21.21
CA ALA A 255 10.74 4.48 20.42
C ALA A 255 11.44 5.78 20.02
N ARG A 256 12.30 6.34 20.88
CA ARG A 256 13.17 7.47 20.52
C ARG A 256 14.12 7.11 19.38
N SER A 257 14.84 5.99 19.47
CA SER A 257 15.74 5.55 18.39
C SER A 257 14.99 5.30 17.07
N MET A 258 13.76 4.80 17.14
CA MET A 258 12.92 4.55 15.96
C MET A 258 12.28 5.83 15.41
N SER A 259 12.07 6.87 16.22
CA SER A 259 11.46 8.13 15.76
C SER A 259 12.25 8.81 14.64
N LEU A 260 13.59 8.79 14.73
CA LEU A 260 14.47 9.36 13.71
C LEU A 260 14.35 8.61 12.38
N PHE A 261 14.38 7.27 12.44
CA PHE A 261 14.15 6.43 11.27
C PHE A 261 12.76 6.68 10.66
N LEU A 262 11.73 6.79 11.49
CA LEU A 262 10.37 7.05 11.03
C LEU A 262 10.27 8.41 10.33
N HIS A 263 10.90 9.45 10.86
CA HIS A 263 10.87 10.77 10.24
C HIS A 263 11.46 10.75 8.82
N GLU A 264 12.67 10.23 8.66
CA GLU A 264 13.33 10.11 7.35
C GLU A 264 12.52 9.23 6.39
N PHE A 265 11.94 8.15 6.90
CA PHE A 265 11.13 7.24 6.10
C PHE A 265 9.80 7.88 5.63
N TYR A 266 9.14 8.65 6.49
CA TYR A 266 7.79 9.17 6.25
C TYR A 266 7.74 10.59 5.67
N GLU A 267 8.87 11.30 5.55
CA GLU A 267 8.93 12.65 4.98
C GLU A 267 8.35 12.70 3.55
N ASN A 268 8.64 11.68 2.73
CA ASN A 268 8.26 11.64 1.31
C ASN A 268 7.06 10.73 1.01
N ILE A 269 6.47 10.12 2.04
CA ILE A 269 5.37 9.17 1.86
C ILE A 269 4.04 9.92 1.72
N PRO A 270 3.27 9.71 0.65
CA PRO A 270 1.97 10.33 0.50
C PRO A 270 1.01 9.79 1.58
N TYR A 271 0.33 10.70 2.25
CA TYR A 271 -0.70 10.37 3.24
C TYR A 271 -2.03 11.06 2.94
N ALA A 272 -3.10 10.51 3.49
CA ALA A 272 -4.44 11.09 3.48
C ALA A 272 -5.17 10.82 4.80
N ALA A 273 -5.96 11.78 5.26
CA ALA A 273 -6.83 11.65 6.42
C ALA A 273 -8.27 11.52 5.93
N VAL A 274 -8.92 10.38 6.20
CA VAL A 274 -10.25 10.07 5.66
C VAL A 274 -11.20 9.54 6.72
N SER A 275 -12.48 9.77 6.49
CA SER A 275 -13.55 9.09 7.21
C SER A 275 -14.27 8.18 6.23
N ALA A 276 -14.07 6.87 6.37
CA ALA A 276 -14.78 5.90 5.55
C ALA A 276 -16.31 5.94 5.77
N PHE A 277 -16.79 6.46 6.91
CA PHE A 277 -18.21 6.57 7.20
C PHE A 277 -18.86 7.78 6.52
N THR A 278 -18.21 8.94 6.58
CA THR A 278 -18.78 10.20 6.06
C THR A 278 -18.35 10.53 4.63
N GLY A 279 -17.26 9.90 4.14
CA GLY A 279 -16.62 10.26 2.87
C GLY A 279 -15.76 11.53 2.93
N ALA A 280 -15.56 12.12 4.12
CA ALA A 280 -14.65 13.24 4.29
C ALA A 280 -13.22 12.83 3.95
N GLY A 281 -12.48 13.72 3.27
CA GLY A 281 -11.07 13.51 2.93
C GLY A 281 -10.80 12.70 1.66
N LEU A 282 -11.82 12.21 0.95
CA LEU A 282 -11.61 11.42 -0.28
C LEU A 282 -10.93 12.22 -1.42
N ASN A 283 -11.16 13.53 -1.51
CA ASN A 283 -10.44 14.38 -2.46
C ASN A 283 -8.92 14.39 -2.17
N GLN A 284 -8.54 14.38 -0.88
CA GLN A 284 -7.13 14.31 -0.48
C GLN A 284 -6.55 12.93 -0.80
N LEU A 285 -7.33 11.87 -0.60
CA LEU A 285 -6.94 10.51 -0.94
C LEU A 285 -6.73 10.35 -2.45
N GLU A 286 -7.62 10.89 -3.29
CA GLU A 286 -7.44 10.90 -4.75
C GLU A 286 -6.14 11.59 -5.16
N ALA A 287 -5.85 12.77 -4.60
CA ALA A 287 -4.59 13.47 -4.86
C ALA A 287 -3.36 12.66 -4.39
N ALA A 288 -3.47 11.97 -3.26
CA ALA A 288 -2.42 11.08 -2.76
C ALA A 288 -2.22 9.85 -3.66
N ILE A 289 -3.30 9.25 -4.19
CA ILE A 289 -3.27 8.15 -5.16
C ILE A 289 -2.59 8.61 -6.45
N ALA A 290 -2.85 9.82 -6.93
CA ALA A 290 -2.19 10.36 -8.13
C ALA A 290 -0.67 10.53 -7.93
N ARG A 291 -0.24 10.99 -6.74
CA ARG A 291 1.19 11.04 -6.38
C ARG A 291 1.80 9.63 -6.31
N GLY A 292 1.12 8.70 -5.63
CA GLY A 292 1.57 7.30 -5.53
C GLY A 292 1.65 6.61 -6.90
N LYS A 293 0.72 6.89 -7.82
CA LYS A 293 0.76 6.40 -9.21
C LYS A 293 2.02 6.86 -9.93
N THR A 294 2.39 8.12 -9.77
CA THR A 294 3.59 8.68 -10.39
C THR A 294 4.85 7.99 -9.85
N GLN A 295 4.92 7.77 -8.54
CA GLN A 295 6.00 7.01 -7.90
C GLN A 295 6.06 5.56 -8.41
N ALA A 296 4.91 4.88 -8.53
CA ALA A 296 4.83 3.51 -9.03
C ALA A 296 5.27 3.40 -10.50
N LEU A 297 4.94 4.38 -11.33
CA LEU A 297 5.36 4.42 -12.73
C LEU A 297 6.88 4.56 -12.85
N VAL A 298 7.48 5.45 -12.07
CA VAL A 298 8.94 5.65 -12.06
C VAL A 298 9.66 4.37 -11.59
N GLU A 299 9.19 3.75 -10.51
CA GLU A 299 9.81 2.50 -10.03
C GLU A 299 9.64 1.35 -11.02
N ASN A 300 8.44 1.19 -11.61
CA ASN A 300 8.20 0.17 -12.63
C ASN A 300 9.08 0.36 -13.89
N GLN A 301 9.32 1.61 -14.30
CA GLN A 301 10.24 1.90 -15.41
C GLN A 301 11.67 1.47 -15.06
N ARG A 302 12.14 1.83 -13.87
CA ARG A 302 13.47 1.46 -13.36
C ARG A 302 13.66 -0.06 -13.33
N VAL A 303 12.67 -0.80 -12.83
CA VAL A 303 12.71 -2.27 -12.77
C VAL A 303 12.75 -2.88 -14.18
N ARG A 304 11.90 -2.41 -15.09
CA ARG A 304 11.85 -2.90 -16.48
C ARG A 304 13.16 -2.66 -17.23
N GLU A 305 13.80 -1.51 -17.04
CA GLU A 305 15.09 -1.19 -17.66
C GLU A 305 16.19 -2.15 -17.20
N VAL A 306 16.29 -2.39 -15.89
CA VAL A 306 17.24 -3.35 -15.31
C VAL A 306 16.99 -4.76 -15.83
N GLU A 307 15.73 -5.16 -15.97
CA GLU A 307 15.39 -6.49 -16.46
C GLU A 307 15.71 -6.68 -17.96
N ILE A 308 15.46 -5.65 -18.78
CA ILE A 308 15.85 -5.63 -20.19
C ILE A 308 17.37 -5.74 -20.31
N GLN A 309 18.12 -5.02 -19.48
CA GLN A 309 19.58 -5.04 -19.50
C GLN A 309 20.13 -6.44 -19.14
N LYS A 310 19.62 -7.06 -18.07
CA LYS A 310 19.99 -8.43 -17.69
C LYS A 310 19.66 -9.44 -18.79
N ARG A 311 18.49 -9.32 -19.45
CA ARG A 311 18.11 -10.22 -20.56
C ARG A 311 19.05 -10.08 -21.75
N LYS A 312 19.51 -8.86 -22.07
CA LYS A 312 20.52 -8.63 -23.12
C LYS A 312 21.84 -9.29 -22.78
N GLU A 313 22.34 -9.10 -21.57
CA GLU A 313 23.59 -9.71 -21.09
C GLU A 313 23.55 -11.23 -21.14
N VAL A 314 22.44 -11.85 -20.69
CA VAL A 314 22.25 -13.30 -20.76
C VAL A 314 22.20 -13.78 -22.21
N ASN A 315 21.51 -13.05 -23.09
CA ASN A 315 21.41 -13.42 -24.50
C ASN A 315 22.77 -13.29 -25.23
N GLU A 316 23.54 -12.25 -24.92
CA GLU A 316 24.90 -12.05 -25.43
C GLU A 316 25.85 -13.15 -24.94
N ALA A 317 25.78 -13.52 -23.65
CA ALA A 317 26.56 -14.63 -23.09
C ALA A 317 26.22 -15.98 -23.75
N ASN A 318 24.93 -16.24 -24.01
CA ASN A 318 24.49 -17.44 -24.72
C ASN A 318 24.97 -17.44 -26.18
N MET A 319 24.92 -16.29 -26.86
CA MET A 319 25.39 -16.15 -28.25
C MET A 319 26.91 -16.34 -28.36
N ALA A 320 27.68 -15.77 -27.43
CA ALA A 320 29.12 -15.95 -27.34
C ALA A 320 29.48 -17.43 -27.11
N SER A 321 28.79 -18.11 -26.19
CA SER A 321 28.99 -19.54 -25.93
C SER A 321 28.68 -20.40 -27.16
N HIS A 322 27.63 -20.07 -27.91
CA HIS A 322 27.29 -20.76 -29.16
C HIS A 322 28.33 -20.52 -30.26
N LEU A 323 28.85 -19.30 -30.38
CA LEU A 323 29.93 -18.96 -31.32
C LEU A 323 31.24 -19.71 -30.99
N GLU A 324 31.61 -19.79 -29.72
CA GLU A 324 32.78 -20.56 -29.28
C GLU A 324 32.63 -22.06 -29.54
N ALA A 325 31.44 -22.62 -29.31
CA ALA A 325 31.16 -24.02 -29.62
C ALA A 325 31.25 -24.30 -31.13
N PHE A 326 30.71 -23.40 -31.96
CA PHE A 326 30.79 -23.49 -33.42
C PHE A 326 32.24 -23.38 -33.93
N GLN A 327 33.04 -22.47 -33.35
CA GLN A 327 34.47 -22.35 -33.68
C GLN A 327 35.27 -23.60 -33.32
N ARG A 328 34.98 -24.24 -32.18
CA ARG A 328 35.60 -25.52 -31.79
C ARG A 328 35.27 -26.64 -32.76
N ASP A 329 34.03 -26.70 -33.26
CA ASP A 329 33.62 -27.73 -34.22
C ASP A 329 34.21 -27.51 -35.62
N LEU A 330 34.45 -26.27 -36.02
CA LEU A 330 35.19 -25.95 -37.25
C LEU A 330 36.66 -26.36 -37.14
N GLN A 331 37.34 -26.05 -36.04
CA GLN A 331 38.74 -26.44 -35.83
C GLN A 331 38.92 -27.96 -35.84
N LYS A 332 37.96 -28.73 -35.33
CA LYS A 332 37.98 -30.21 -35.40
C LYS A 332 37.78 -30.78 -36.80
N LYS A 333 37.21 -30.02 -37.74
CA LYS A 333 37.01 -30.47 -39.13
C LYS A 333 38.25 -30.24 -40.02
N ASP A 334 39.13 -29.31 -39.64
CA ASP A 334 40.36 -29.02 -40.38
C ASP A 334 41.53 -29.96 -40.01
N ASP A 335 41.37 -30.80 -38.97
CA ASP A 335 42.36 -31.80 -38.50
C ASP A 335 42.17 -33.22 -39.12
N PHE A 336 41.34 -33.37 -40.16
CA PHE A 336 41.16 -34.60 -40.95
C PHE A 336 41.49 -34.38 -42.43
#